data_AF-A0A3C0PP13-F1
#
_entry.id   AF-A0A3C0PP13-F1
#
_cell.length_a   1.000
_cell.length_b   1.000
_cell.length_c   1.000
_cell.angle_alpha   90.00
_cell.angle_beta   90.00
_cell.angle_gamma   90.00
#
_symmetry.space_group_name_H-M   'P 1'
#
loop_
_entity.id
_entity.type
_entity.pdbx_description
1 polymer ?
#
loop_
_entity_poly.entity_id
_entity_poly.type
_entity_poly.pdbx_seq_one_letter_code
_entity_poly.pdbx_strand_id
1 'polypeptide(L)'
;MDHLSAYLVSHKMSLEVDTSGTASTHMSEILKVAHRMGATSLRTYTRHFGDVAGMIEATASDLAEVVGQANDLGIAIVLENHEDFTGPELVQIIETVDHQSLKILYDYGNSQMVLEDPELTLAAVLPHVHSVHFKDHVMISAEHAGQLTVAGVPIGDGFLPLENLTRRLLDQGLRRVTFENVWAYTAAICASREPLSDVSLGKWSFAYLTPPFDPSMVILNQSEFDLEDLIRLENDALIRGSKAFFNILTGLGPKGDWVVTA
;
A
#
# COMPACT_ATOMS: atom_id res chain seq x y z
N MET A 1 1.18 16.68 19.78
CA MET A 1 1.09 15.22 20.00
C MET A 1 0.03 14.90 21.05
N ASP A 2 0.18 15.41 22.27
CA ASP A 2 -0.71 15.06 23.40
C ASP A 2 -2.20 15.42 23.15
N HIS A 3 -2.49 16.56 22.50
CA HIS A 3 -3.86 16.93 22.11
C HIS A 3 -4.49 15.97 21.09
N LEU A 4 -3.73 15.54 20.07
CA LEU A 4 -4.23 14.60 19.06
C LEU A 4 -4.47 13.22 19.67
N SER A 5 -3.54 12.74 20.50
CA SER A 5 -3.70 11.46 21.20
C SER A 5 -4.96 11.45 22.09
N ALA A 6 -5.17 12.51 22.87
CA ALA A 6 -6.38 12.65 23.68
C ALA A 6 -7.68 12.69 22.84
N TYR A 7 -7.64 13.33 21.67
CA TYR A 7 -8.77 13.38 20.74
C TYR A 7 -9.09 11.99 20.15
N LEU A 8 -8.08 11.24 19.73
CA LEU A 8 -8.27 9.89 19.17
C LEU A 8 -8.86 8.94 20.22
N VAL A 9 -8.33 8.98 21.45
CA VAL A 9 -8.85 8.18 22.58
C VAL A 9 -10.32 8.50 22.86
N SER A 10 -10.71 9.77 22.90
CA SER A 10 -12.11 10.16 23.16
C SER A 10 -13.08 9.72 22.06
N HIS A 11 -12.58 9.47 20.85
CA HIS A 11 -13.36 8.98 19.71
C HIS A 11 -13.15 7.48 19.42
N LYS A 12 -12.44 6.75 20.29
CA LYS A 12 -12.11 5.32 20.12
C LYS A 12 -11.40 5.02 18.79
N MET A 13 -10.57 5.95 18.33
CA MET A 13 -9.75 5.79 17.13
C MET A 13 -8.33 5.36 17.53
N SER A 14 -7.75 4.48 16.73
CA SER A 14 -6.32 4.13 16.79
C SER A 14 -5.51 5.01 15.83
N LEU A 15 -4.19 4.96 15.97
CA LEU A 15 -3.25 5.66 15.10
C LEU A 15 -2.20 4.67 14.56
N GLU A 16 -1.93 4.79 13.27
CA GLU A 16 -0.73 4.26 12.63
C GLU A 16 0.13 5.46 12.20
N VAL A 17 1.46 5.32 12.27
CA VAL A 17 2.40 6.38 11.88
C VAL A 17 3.21 5.89 10.70
N ASP A 18 3.46 6.79 9.75
CA ASP A 18 4.20 6.49 8.54
C ASP A 18 5.47 7.32 8.46
N THR A 19 6.51 6.75 7.86
CA THR A 19 7.73 7.46 7.54
C THR A 19 8.36 6.92 6.26
N SER A 20 9.29 7.67 5.69
CA SER A 20 10.05 7.27 4.50
C SER A 20 11.49 6.95 4.89
N GLY A 21 11.97 5.79 4.46
CA GLY A 21 13.35 5.35 4.67
C GLY A 21 13.57 4.59 5.98
N THR A 22 14.60 3.75 5.97
CA THR A 22 14.90 2.81 7.06
C THR A 22 16.07 3.21 7.94
N ALA A 23 16.82 4.27 7.58
CA ALA A 23 18.02 4.69 8.32
C ALA A 23 17.79 4.68 9.84
N SER A 24 18.63 3.94 10.57
CA SER A 24 18.35 3.55 11.96
C SER A 24 18.17 4.75 12.90
N THR A 25 18.92 5.83 12.71
CA THR A 25 18.79 7.08 13.49
C THR A 25 17.42 7.72 13.30
N HIS A 26 16.96 7.84 12.06
CA HIS A 26 15.64 8.37 11.70
C HIS A 26 14.52 7.47 12.25
N MET A 27 14.62 6.15 12.03
CA MET A 27 13.65 5.19 12.56
C MET A 27 13.56 5.26 14.09
N SER A 28 14.69 5.38 14.80
CA SER A 28 14.72 5.52 16.26
C SER A 28 13.97 6.77 16.75
N GLU A 29 14.09 7.89 16.02
CA GLU A 29 13.38 9.14 16.32
C GLU A 29 11.88 8.98 16.10
N ILE A 30 11.47 8.45 14.95
CA ILE A 30 10.06 8.27 14.63
C ILE A 30 9.40 7.23 15.54
N LEU A 31 10.09 6.17 15.96
CA LEU A 31 9.58 5.22 16.96
C LEU A 31 9.23 5.91 18.29
N LYS A 32 10.05 6.87 18.75
CA LYS A 32 9.77 7.65 19.97
C LYS A 32 8.56 8.57 19.77
N VAL A 33 8.42 9.16 18.59
CA VAL A 33 7.25 9.98 18.22
C VAL A 33 5.98 9.12 18.20
N ALA A 34 6.01 7.99 17.48
CA ALA A 34 4.90 7.03 17.38
C ALA A 34 4.47 6.54 18.76
N HIS A 35 5.41 6.17 19.63
CA HIS A 35 5.13 5.76 21.00
C HIS A 35 4.43 6.87 21.79
N ARG A 36 4.93 8.11 21.73
CA ARG A 36 4.31 9.25 22.42
C ARG A 36 2.91 9.57 21.90
N MET A 37 2.64 9.32 20.63
CA MET A 37 1.32 9.51 20.03
C MET A 37 0.35 8.37 20.35
N GLY A 38 0.84 7.24 20.87
CA GLY A 38 0.05 6.04 21.18
C GLY A 38 -0.18 5.15 19.96
N ALA A 39 0.67 5.25 18.94
CA ALA A 39 0.59 4.36 17.77
C ALA A 39 1.11 2.96 18.10
N THR A 40 0.54 1.96 17.45
CA THR A 40 0.93 0.55 17.62
C THR A 40 1.75 0.01 16.45
N SER A 41 1.82 0.76 15.35
CA SER A 41 2.59 0.43 14.17
C SER A 41 3.34 1.66 13.65
N LEU A 42 4.49 1.40 13.03
CA LEU A 42 5.26 2.37 12.25
C LEU A 42 5.49 1.79 10.85
N ARG A 43 4.81 2.33 9.84
CA ARG A 43 5.07 1.99 8.44
C ARG A 43 6.33 2.67 7.95
N THR A 44 7.13 1.92 7.20
CA THR A 44 8.24 2.45 6.42
C THR A 44 8.42 1.69 5.12
N TYR A 45 9.27 2.23 4.26
CA TYR A 45 9.73 1.63 3.01
C TYR A 45 11.17 2.07 2.74
N THR A 46 11.87 1.34 1.86
CA THR A 46 13.27 1.65 1.57
C THR A 46 13.41 2.98 0.83
N ARG A 47 14.52 3.66 1.08
CA ARG A 47 14.97 4.83 0.29
C ARG A 47 16.40 4.63 -0.19
N HIS A 48 16.91 3.41 -0.08
CA HIS A 48 18.19 3.03 -0.65
C HIS A 48 18.05 2.96 -2.17
N PHE A 49 19.15 3.22 -2.88
CA PHE A 49 19.21 3.16 -4.33
C PHE A 49 20.45 2.37 -4.73
N GLY A 50 20.37 1.61 -5.83
CA GLY A 50 21.49 0.80 -6.31
C GLY A 50 20.98 -0.51 -6.89
N ASP A 51 21.82 -1.54 -6.85
CA ASP A 51 21.37 -2.88 -7.14
C ASP A 51 20.47 -3.42 -6.02
N VAL A 52 19.56 -4.32 -6.37
CA VAL A 52 18.54 -4.84 -5.46
C VAL A 52 19.17 -5.57 -4.26
N ALA A 53 20.26 -6.31 -4.46
CA ALA A 53 20.91 -7.04 -3.37
C ALA A 53 21.50 -6.07 -2.32
N GLY A 54 22.17 -5.01 -2.76
CA GLY A 54 22.67 -3.96 -1.87
C GLY A 54 21.55 -3.21 -1.15
N MET A 55 20.43 -2.94 -1.84
CA MET A 55 19.24 -2.34 -1.22
C MET A 55 18.64 -3.24 -0.13
N ILE A 56 18.53 -4.55 -0.37
CA ILE A 56 18.07 -5.54 0.60
C ILE A 56 18.99 -5.56 1.83
N GLU A 57 20.30 -5.66 1.62
CA GLU A 57 21.29 -5.71 2.70
C GLU A 57 21.23 -4.45 3.57
N ALA A 58 21.23 -3.26 2.95
CA ALA A 58 21.16 -1.99 3.66
C ALA A 58 19.83 -1.83 4.43
N THR A 59 18.71 -2.19 3.81
CA THR A 59 17.38 -2.14 4.44
C THR A 59 17.30 -3.09 5.63
N ALA A 60 17.79 -4.33 5.50
CA ALA A 60 17.80 -5.31 6.58
C ALA A 60 18.72 -4.88 7.73
N SER A 61 19.93 -4.37 7.43
CA SER A 61 20.87 -3.87 8.43
C SER A 61 20.27 -2.73 9.26
N ASP A 62 19.70 -1.73 8.57
CA ASP A 62 19.01 -0.60 9.21
C ASP A 62 17.91 -1.05 10.17
N LEU A 63 17.05 -1.96 9.71
CA LEU A 63 15.91 -2.46 10.50
C LEU A 63 16.38 -3.31 11.70
N ALA A 64 17.41 -4.15 11.52
CA ALA A 64 17.98 -4.95 12.60
C ALA A 64 18.47 -4.10 13.78
N GLU A 65 18.95 -2.88 13.54
CA GLU A 65 19.39 -1.97 14.61
C GLU A 65 18.23 -1.42 15.45
N VAL A 66 17.01 -1.34 14.91
CA VAL A 66 15.88 -0.66 15.56
C VAL A 66 14.74 -1.57 16.01
N VAL A 67 14.68 -2.83 15.53
CA VAL A 67 13.61 -3.77 15.90
C VAL A 67 13.54 -4.06 17.40
N GLY A 68 14.68 -4.08 18.10
CA GLY A 68 14.72 -4.22 19.57
C GLY A 68 14.07 -3.02 20.28
N GLN A 69 14.38 -1.81 19.84
CA GLN A 69 13.74 -0.59 20.36
C GLN A 69 12.24 -0.58 20.06
N ALA A 70 11.83 -0.99 18.85
CA ALA A 70 10.41 -1.07 18.50
C ALA A 70 9.66 -2.05 19.41
N ASN A 71 10.25 -3.21 19.72
CA ASN A 71 9.72 -4.17 20.68
C ASN A 71 9.53 -3.58 22.08
N ASP A 72 10.56 -2.91 22.60
CA ASP A 72 10.50 -2.29 23.93
C ASP A 72 9.41 -1.20 24.02
N LEU A 73 9.14 -0.50 22.92
CA LEU A 73 8.09 0.51 22.81
C LEU A 73 6.70 -0.06 22.51
N GLY A 74 6.59 -1.37 22.26
CA GLY A 74 5.34 -2.03 21.89
C GLY A 74 4.84 -1.68 20.49
N ILE A 75 5.74 -1.35 19.56
CA ILE A 75 5.42 -0.93 18.19
C ILE A 75 5.86 -2.02 17.21
N ALA A 76 4.98 -2.36 16.27
CA ALA A 76 5.33 -3.15 15.09
C ALA A 76 5.88 -2.23 14.00
N ILE A 77 7.10 -2.47 13.53
CA ILE A 77 7.57 -1.90 12.27
C ILE A 77 6.92 -2.69 11.14
N VAL A 78 6.23 -2.00 10.23
CA VAL A 78 5.62 -2.62 9.05
C VAL A 78 6.36 -2.12 7.81
N LEU A 79 7.14 -3.01 7.17
CA LEU A 79 7.81 -2.73 5.91
C LEU A 79 6.80 -2.92 4.78
N GLU A 80 6.47 -1.85 4.07
CA GLU A 80 5.56 -1.93 2.94
C GLU A 80 6.22 -2.58 1.72
N ASN A 81 5.47 -3.39 0.96
CA ASN A 81 5.85 -3.79 -0.39
C ASN A 81 5.76 -2.61 -1.37
N HIS A 82 6.54 -1.57 -1.11
CA HIS A 82 6.65 -0.40 -1.97
C HIS A 82 7.23 -0.78 -3.37
N GLU A 83 7.39 0.19 -4.24
CA GLU A 83 7.73 0.07 -5.67
C GLU A 83 9.17 -0.48 -5.96
N ASP A 84 9.87 -0.96 -4.94
CA ASP A 84 11.29 -1.29 -4.97
C ASP A 84 11.57 -2.81 -4.97
N PHE A 85 10.75 -3.60 -4.27
CA PHE A 85 10.99 -5.02 -4.01
C PHE A 85 9.81 -5.89 -4.41
N THR A 86 10.13 -7.08 -4.91
CA THR A 86 9.19 -8.19 -5.06
C THR A 86 8.84 -8.83 -3.71
N GLY A 87 7.78 -9.63 -3.68
CA GLY A 87 7.38 -10.39 -2.49
C GLY A 87 8.52 -11.25 -1.91
N PRO A 88 9.21 -12.07 -2.72
CA PRO A 88 10.36 -12.86 -2.25
C PRO A 88 11.51 -12.02 -1.68
N GLU A 89 11.81 -10.85 -2.28
CA GLU A 89 12.86 -9.94 -1.80
C GLU A 89 12.50 -9.31 -0.45
N LEU A 90 11.21 -8.99 -0.23
CA LEU A 90 10.72 -8.56 1.08
C LEU A 90 10.83 -9.66 2.13
N VAL A 91 10.43 -10.90 1.78
CA VAL A 91 10.57 -12.06 2.67
C VAL A 91 12.04 -12.23 3.07
N GLN A 92 12.97 -12.09 2.13
CA GLN A 92 14.41 -12.14 2.43
C GLN A 92 14.80 -11.10 3.49
N ILE A 93 14.31 -9.85 3.42
CA ILE A 93 14.59 -8.82 4.44
C ILE A 93 14.02 -9.25 5.80
N ILE A 94 12.75 -9.66 5.84
CA ILE A 94 12.08 -10.05 7.09
C ILE A 94 12.77 -11.24 7.75
N GLU A 95 13.12 -12.28 6.98
CA GLU A 95 13.79 -13.49 7.45
C GLU A 95 15.25 -13.23 7.84
N THR A 96 15.92 -12.25 7.22
CA THR A 96 17.28 -11.86 7.61
C THR A 96 17.30 -11.16 8.97
N VAL A 97 16.32 -10.29 9.23
CA VAL A 97 16.20 -9.59 10.53
C VAL A 97 15.64 -10.50 11.62
N ASP A 98 14.74 -11.42 11.25
CA ASP A 98 14.13 -12.45 12.10
C ASP A 98 13.66 -11.94 13.48
N HIS A 99 12.79 -10.94 13.47
CA HIS A 99 12.28 -10.33 14.69
C HIS A 99 10.76 -10.17 14.70
N GLN A 100 10.11 -10.52 15.82
CA GLN A 100 8.64 -10.50 15.93
C GLN A 100 7.99 -9.13 15.69
N SER A 101 8.72 -8.06 16.01
CA SER A 101 8.26 -6.67 15.84
C SER A 101 8.43 -6.14 14.41
N LEU A 102 9.04 -6.91 13.50
CA LEU A 102 9.10 -6.57 12.09
C LEU A 102 8.08 -7.40 11.32
N LYS A 103 7.24 -6.72 10.55
CA LYS A 103 6.15 -7.29 9.77
C LYS A 103 6.08 -6.61 8.39
N ILE A 104 5.15 -7.08 7.56
CA ILE A 104 4.87 -6.51 6.25
C ILE A 104 3.55 -5.74 6.27
N LEU A 105 3.55 -4.57 5.61
CA LEU A 105 2.32 -3.96 5.11
C LEU A 105 2.16 -4.38 3.65
N TYR A 106 1.08 -5.09 3.32
CA TYR A 106 0.80 -5.46 1.94
C TYR A 106 -0.15 -4.44 1.30
N ASP A 107 0.39 -3.61 0.44
CA ASP A 107 -0.31 -2.74 -0.48
C ASP A 107 -0.70 -3.53 -1.74
N TYR A 108 -1.98 -3.49 -2.07
CA TYR A 108 -2.57 -4.29 -3.15
C TYR A 108 -1.99 -3.94 -4.53
N GLY A 109 -1.59 -2.68 -4.73
CA GLY A 109 -1.26 -2.16 -6.04
C GLY A 109 0.24 -2.08 -6.33
N ASN A 110 1.08 -1.97 -5.30
CA ASN A 110 2.49 -1.63 -5.47
C ASN A 110 3.31 -2.70 -6.21
N SER A 111 2.91 -3.99 -6.17
CA SER A 111 3.63 -5.05 -6.89
C SER A 111 3.63 -4.85 -8.41
N GLN A 112 2.64 -4.13 -8.95
CA GLN A 112 2.61 -3.77 -10.36
C GLN A 112 3.82 -2.92 -10.78
N MET A 113 4.36 -2.10 -9.86
CA MET A 113 5.51 -1.23 -10.13
C MET A 113 6.83 -1.99 -10.30
N VAL A 114 6.93 -3.18 -9.69
CA VAL A 114 8.03 -4.13 -9.90
C VAL A 114 7.69 -5.23 -10.91
N LEU A 115 6.53 -5.10 -11.58
CA LEU A 115 5.99 -6.06 -12.55
C LEU A 115 5.90 -7.50 -12.00
N GLU A 116 5.37 -7.60 -10.78
CA GLU A 116 5.02 -8.86 -10.11
C GLU A 116 3.50 -8.97 -9.93
N ASP A 117 2.95 -10.16 -10.19
CA ASP A 117 1.52 -10.40 -9.98
C ASP A 117 1.12 -10.22 -8.50
N PRO A 118 0.11 -9.38 -8.19
CA PRO A 118 -0.30 -9.12 -6.81
C PRO A 118 -0.62 -10.38 -6.00
N GLU A 119 -1.20 -11.41 -6.62
CA GLU A 119 -1.56 -12.64 -5.89
C GLU A 119 -0.33 -13.48 -5.54
N LEU A 120 0.71 -13.44 -6.38
CA LEU A 120 2.00 -14.07 -6.13
C LEU A 120 2.80 -13.31 -5.06
N THR A 121 2.84 -11.97 -5.14
CA THR A 121 3.42 -11.14 -4.07
C THR A 121 2.76 -11.47 -2.74
N LEU A 122 1.41 -11.48 -2.70
CA LEU A 122 0.66 -11.83 -1.50
C LEU A 122 1.02 -13.25 -1.04
N ALA A 123 1.10 -14.24 -1.94
CA ALA A 123 1.45 -15.60 -1.56
C ALA A 123 2.80 -15.70 -0.86
N ALA A 124 3.79 -14.94 -1.29
CA ALA A 124 5.10 -14.87 -0.65
C ALA A 124 5.02 -14.23 0.74
N VAL A 125 4.37 -13.06 0.85
CA VAL A 125 4.43 -12.25 2.08
C VAL A 125 3.36 -12.60 3.13
N LEU A 126 2.32 -13.34 2.76
CA LEU A 126 1.12 -13.60 3.57
C LEU A 126 1.41 -13.99 5.04
N PRO A 127 2.41 -14.86 5.37
CA PRO A 127 2.72 -15.21 6.75
C PRO A 127 3.21 -14.04 7.62
N HIS A 128 3.69 -12.96 7.01
CA HIS A 128 4.30 -11.81 7.67
C HIS A 128 3.42 -10.56 7.65
N VAL A 129 2.26 -10.59 6.98
CA VAL A 129 1.37 -9.42 6.84
C VAL A 129 0.75 -9.03 8.18
N HIS A 130 0.83 -7.73 8.52
CA HIS A 130 0.24 -7.15 9.73
C HIS A 130 -0.95 -6.23 9.44
N SER A 131 -0.83 -5.45 8.36
CA SER A 131 -1.84 -4.51 7.87
C SER A 131 -1.74 -4.44 6.35
N VAL A 132 -2.73 -3.83 5.72
CA VAL A 132 -2.78 -3.68 4.26
C VAL A 132 -3.28 -2.31 3.85
N HIS A 133 -2.80 -1.85 2.71
CA HIS A 133 -3.40 -0.75 1.97
C HIS A 133 -4.27 -1.32 0.87
N PHE A 134 -5.57 -1.10 1.00
CA PHE A 134 -6.58 -1.49 0.04
C PHE A 134 -6.77 -0.33 -0.92
N LYS A 135 -6.36 -0.53 -2.16
CA LYS A 135 -6.50 0.39 -3.29
C LYS A 135 -6.82 -0.38 -4.56
N ASP A 136 -7.09 0.34 -5.63
CA ASP A 136 -7.32 -0.25 -6.94
C ASP A 136 -6.63 0.56 -8.03
N HIS A 137 -6.13 -0.15 -9.04
CA HIS A 137 -5.25 0.37 -10.07
C HIS A 137 -5.64 -0.16 -11.45
N VAL A 138 -5.23 0.60 -12.47
CA VAL A 138 -5.23 0.17 -13.88
C VAL A 138 -3.86 0.40 -14.50
N MET A 139 -3.58 -0.29 -15.61
CA MET A 139 -2.42 0.01 -16.47
C MET A 139 -2.79 0.98 -17.59
N ILE A 140 -1.93 1.95 -17.82
CA ILE A 140 -1.95 2.81 -18.99
C ILE A 140 -0.79 2.42 -19.89
N SER A 141 -1.09 2.14 -21.16
CA SER A 141 -0.08 1.76 -22.14
C SER A 141 0.86 2.93 -22.43
N ALA A 142 2.08 2.61 -22.86
CA ALA A 142 3.06 3.62 -23.25
C ALA A 142 2.58 4.49 -24.44
N GLU A 143 1.66 3.99 -25.26
CA GLU A 143 1.02 4.77 -26.34
C GLU A 143 0.28 5.99 -25.80
N HIS A 144 -0.35 5.89 -24.63
CA HIS A 144 -1.19 6.94 -24.07
C HIS A 144 -0.51 7.76 -22.96
N ALA A 145 0.48 7.20 -22.27
CA ALA A 145 1.19 7.87 -21.17
C ALA A 145 2.68 8.15 -21.47
N GLY A 146 3.18 7.80 -22.66
CA GLY A 146 4.60 7.90 -23.03
C GLY A 146 5.49 6.78 -22.48
N GLN A 147 5.06 6.12 -21.40
CA GLN A 147 5.67 4.92 -20.82
C GLN A 147 4.61 4.07 -20.13
N LEU A 148 4.93 2.81 -19.84
CA LEU A 148 4.05 1.94 -19.07
C LEU A 148 3.82 2.56 -17.68
N THR A 149 2.55 2.76 -17.31
CA THR A 149 2.19 3.59 -16.15
C THR A 149 1.08 2.90 -15.35
N VAL A 150 1.26 2.81 -14.03
CA VAL A 150 0.17 2.57 -13.07
C VAL A 150 -0.63 3.85 -12.91
N ALA A 151 -1.95 3.75 -12.99
CA ALA A 151 -2.84 4.83 -12.60
C ALA A 151 -3.79 4.36 -11.50
N GLY A 152 -3.92 5.18 -10.46
CA GLY A 152 -4.85 4.95 -9.38
C GLY A 152 -6.28 5.30 -9.80
N VAL A 153 -7.21 4.42 -9.42
CA VAL A 153 -8.63 4.56 -9.72
C VAL A 153 -9.44 4.34 -8.43
N PRO A 154 -10.72 4.76 -8.40
CA PRO A 154 -11.60 4.43 -7.30
C PRO A 154 -11.70 2.92 -7.14
N ILE A 155 -11.73 2.44 -5.90
CA ILE A 155 -11.88 1.01 -5.60
C ILE A 155 -13.11 0.44 -6.31
N GLY A 156 -12.92 -0.65 -7.05
CA GLY A 156 -13.97 -1.33 -7.82
C GLY A 156 -14.03 -0.92 -9.29
N ASP A 157 -13.32 0.13 -9.70
CA ASP A 157 -13.20 0.53 -11.11
C ASP A 157 -11.94 -0.03 -11.78
N GLY A 158 -11.01 -0.63 -11.02
CA GLY A 158 -9.73 -1.11 -11.53
C GLY A 158 -9.69 -2.59 -11.84
N PHE A 159 -8.46 -3.12 -11.96
CA PHE A 159 -8.21 -4.48 -12.44
C PHE A 159 -7.53 -5.38 -11.41
N LEU A 160 -7.28 -4.87 -10.19
CA LEU A 160 -6.69 -5.70 -9.15
C LEU A 160 -7.68 -6.80 -8.69
N PRO A 161 -7.19 -7.99 -8.29
CA PRO A 161 -8.04 -9.10 -7.84
C PRO A 161 -8.52 -8.91 -6.40
N LEU A 162 -9.18 -7.77 -6.13
CA LEU A 162 -9.50 -7.26 -4.79
C LEU A 162 -10.18 -8.29 -3.90
N GLU A 163 -11.22 -8.97 -4.40
CA GLU A 163 -11.97 -9.95 -3.61
C GLU A 163 -11.10 -11.16 -3.21
N ASN A 164 -10.26 -11.66 -4.12
CA ASN A 164 -9.46 -12.84 -3.84
C ASN A 164 -8.30 -12.54 -2.89
N LEU A 165 -7.61 -11.41 -3.10
CA LEU A 165 -6.59 -10.92 -2.17
C LEU A 165 -7.17 -10.75 -0.76
N THR A 166 -8.31 -10.07 -0.67
CA THR A 166 -8.98 -9.80 0.61
C THR A 166 -9.45 -11.08 1.30
N ARG A 167 -10.04 -12.03 0.56
CA ARG A 167 -10.44 -13.33 1.11
C ARG A 167 -9.26 -14.05 1.76
N ARG A 168 -8.13 -14.15 1.05
CA ARG A 168 -6.92 -14.82 1.55
C ARG A 168 -6.37 -14.16 2.81
N LEU A 169 -6.37 -12.83 2.86
CA LEU A 169 -5.95 -12.07 4.05
C LEU A 169 -6.90 -12.29 5.24
N LEU A 170 -8.21 -12.27 5.01
CA LEU A 170 -9.21 -12.51 6.06
C LEU A 170 -9.14 -13.92 6.61
N ASP A 171 -8.95 -14.92 5.73
CA ASP A 171 -8.80 -16.34 6.07
C ASP A 171 -7.54 -16.58 6.92
N GLN A 172 -6.48 -15.81 6.69
CA GLN A 172 -5.26 -15.85 7.52
C GLN A 172 -5.47 -15.20 8.90
N GLY A 173 -6.46 -14.31 9.03
CA GLY A 173 -6.82 -13.67 10.29
C GLY A 173 -6.59 -12.16 10.31
N LEU A 174 -6.26 -11.53 9.18
CA LEU A 174 -6.07 -10.08 9.09
C LEU A 174 -7.35 -9.34 9.51
N ARG A 175 -7.21 -8.30 10.33
CA ARG A 175 -8.31 -7.40 10.73
C ARG A 175 -7.98 -5.91 10.59
N ARG A 176 -6.78 -5.56 10.13
CA ARG A 176 -6.35 -4.18 9.88
C ARG A 176 -6.28 -3.94 8.38
N VAL A 177 -7.24 -3.18 7.87
CA VAL A 177 -7.37 -2.85 6.45
C VAL A 177 -7.53 -1.34 6.35
N THR A 178 -6.59 -0.68 5.70
CA THR A 178 -6.63 0.76 5.43
C THR A 178 -7.22 0.96 4.04
N PHE A 179 -8.32 1.70 3.96
CA PHE A 179 -8.84 2.20 2.69
C PHE A 179 -7.93 3.32 2.19
N GLU A 180 -7.46 3.23 0.96
CA GLU A 180 -6.63 4.27 0.33
C GLU A 180 -7.28 4.77 -0.96
N ASN A 181 -7.67 6.05 -0.97
CA ASN A 181 -8.13 6.71 -2.18
C ASN A 181 -6.92 7.15 -3.00
N VAL A 182 -6.72 6.53 -4.16
CA VAL A 182 -5.60 6.81 -5.07
C VAL A 182 -6.05 7.43 -6.39
N TRP A 183 -7.29 7.90 -6.48
CA TRP A 183 -7.74 8.62 -7.68
C TRP A 183 -6.79 9.79 -7.99
N ALA A 184 -6.51 9.99 -9.28
CA ALA A 184 -5.56 10.99 -9.82
C ALA A 184 -4.07 10.77 -9.51
N TYR A 185 -3.69 9.66 -8.87
CA TYR A 185 -2.30 9.22 -8.81
C TYR A 185 -1.89 8.50 -10.10
N THR A 186 -0.68 8.77 -10.57
CA THR A 186 -0.03 8.01 -11.64
C THR A 186 1.42 7.79 -11.29
N ALA A 187 1.94 6.60 -11.56
CA ALA A 187 3.35 6.31 -11.43
C ALA A 187 3.87 5.50 -12.63
N ALA A 188 4.98 6.00 -13.13
CA ALA A 188 5.71 5.42 -14.24
C ALA A 188 6.47 4.17 -13.80
N ILE A 189 6.31 3.06 -14.51
CA ILE A 189 7.13 1.89 -14.28
C ILE A 189 8.54 2.17 -14.80
N CYS A 190 9.55 1.90 -13.96
CA CYS A 190 10.93 2.11 -14.32
C CYS A 190 11.29 1.32 -15.61
N ALA A 191 11.85 2.01 -16.60
CA ALA A 191 12.11 1.43 -17.92
C ALA A 191 13.09 0.24 -17.92
N SER A 192 13.85 0.03 -16.84
CA SER A 192 14.73 -1.13 -16.69
C SER A 192 14.06 -2.36 -16.08
N ARG A 193 12.80 -2.25 -15.62
CA ARG A 193 12.04 -3.39 -15.08
C ARG A 193 11.48 -4.20 -16.25
N GLU A 194 11.65 -5.51 -16.14
CA GLU A 194 11.05 -6.48 -17.04
C GLU A 194 9.98 -7.27 -16.29
N PRO A 195 8.88 -7.67 -16.96
CA PRO A 195 7.86 -8.50 -16.33
C PRO A 195 8.43 -9.82 -15.82
N LEU A 196 8.04 -10.21 -14.60
CA LEU A 196 8.32 -11.56 -14.11
C LEU A 196 7.59 -12.61 -14.97
N SER A 197 8.03 -13.85 -14.90
CA SER A 197 7.57 -14.94 -15.79
C SER A 197 6.04 -15.14 -15.83
N ASP A 198 5.37 -14.82 -14.73
CA ASP A 198 3.92 -15.01 -14.58
C ASP A 198 3.11 -13.76 -14.94
N VAL A 199 3.76 -12.67 -15.33
CA VAL A 199 3.11 -11.43 -15.74
C VAL A 199 2.87 -11.40 -17.24
N SER A 200 1.62 -11.15 -17.62
CA SER A 200 1.21 -10.91 -18.99
C SER A 200 0.64 -9.50 -19.12
N LEU A 201 1.44 -8.57 -19.65
CA LEU A 201 0.99 -7.20 -19.91
C LEU A 201 -0.25 -7.19 -20.82
N GLY A 202 -1.23 -6.36 -20.46
CA GLY A 202 -2.53 -6.28 -21.14
C GLY A 202 -3.56 -7.32 -20.71
N LYS A 203 -3.30 -8.11 -19.66
CA LYS A 203 -4.25 -9.11 -19.12
C LYS A 203 -4.37 -9.01 -17.60
N TRP A 204 -5.54 -9.39 -17.09
CA TRP A 204 -5.80 -9.52 -15.64
C TRP A 204 -5.42 -8.25 -14.87
N SER A 205 -4.66 -8.38 -13.77
CA SER A 205 -4.11 -7.27 -12.99
C SER A 205 -3.27 -6.28 -13.80
N PHE A 206 -2.81 -6.65 -15.00
CA PHE A 206 -2.04 -5.80 -15.91
C PHE A 206 -2.83 -5.41 -17.17
N ALA A 207 -4.16 -5.54 -17.16
CA ALA A 207 -5.01 -5.10 -18.25
C ALA A 207 -4.87 -3.59 -18.50
N TYR A 208 -4.87 -3.18 -19.77
CA TYR A 208 -4.81 -1.78 -20.13
C TYR A 208 -6.20 -1.14 -20.09
N LEU A 209 -6.30 -0.01 -19.42
CA LEU A 209 -7.44 0.88 -19.62
C LEU A 209 -7.28 1.57 -20.97
N THR A 210 -8.32 1.50 -21.80
CA THR A 210 -8.32 2.06 -23.15
C THR A 210 -9.11 3.37 -23.21
N PRO A 211 -8.68 4.36 -24.01
CA PRO A 211 -9.40 5.62 -24.17
C PRO A 211 -10.77 5.44 -24.84
N PRO A 212 -11.71 6.40 -24.67
CA PRO A 212 -11.54 7.66 -23.93
C PRO A 212 -11.50 7.46 -22.41
N PHE A 213 -10.62 8.20 -21.72
CA PHE A 213 -10.50 8.15 -20.26
C PHE A 213 -11.58 9.01 -19.61
N ASP A 214 -12.37 8.43 -18.71
CA ASP A 214 -13.36 9.12 -17.90
C ASP A 214 -12.67 9.78 -16.70
N PRO A 215 -12.72 11.12 -16.54
CA PRO A 215 -12.10 11.81 -15.41
C PRO A 215 -12.61 11.37 -14.04
N SER A 216 -13.83 10.84 -13.95
CA SER A 216 -14.34 10.27 -12.69
C SER A 216 -13.60 9.02 -12.28
N MET A 217 -13.00 8.30 -13.23
CA MET A 217 -12.24 7.07 -13.01
C MET A 217 -10.74 7.34 -12.96
N VAL A 218 -10.19 8.09 -13.93
CA VAL A 218 -8.75 8.33 -14.03
C VAL A 218 -8.47 9.67 -14.70
N ILE A 219 -7.44 10.36 -14.22
CA ILE A 219 -6.83 11.50 -14.90
C ILE A 219 -5.32 11.28 -14.96
N LEU A 220 -4.73 11.57 -16.12
CA LEU A 220 -3.28 11.41 -16.35
C LEU A 220 -2.49 12.70 -16.12
N ASN A 221 -3.18 13.84 -16.14
CA ASN A 221 -2.57 15.15 -15.95
C ASN A 221 -3.57 16.06 -15.21
N GLN A 222 -3.32 16.26 -13.91
CA GLN A 222 -4.17 17.10 -13.06
C GLN A 222 -4.20 18.56 -13.53
N SER A 223 -3.17 19.03 -14.24
CA SER A 223 -3.08 20.42 -14.73
C SER A 223 -4.10 20.75 -15.83
N GLU A 224 -4.80 19.76 -16.38
CA GLU A 224 -5.85 19.94 -17.39
C GLU A 224 -7.22 20.29 -16.79
N PHE A 225 -7.33 20.25 -15.45
CA PHE A 225 -8.55 20.49 -14.70
C PHE A 225 -8.38 21.68 -13.77
N ASP A 226 -9.48 22.38 -13.47
CA ASP A 226 -9.46 23.38 -12.41
C ASP A 226 -9.59 22.72 -11.03
N LEU A 227 -9.27 23.50 -9.98
CA LEU A 227 -9.26 22.99 -8.61
C LEU A 227 -10.65 22.57 -8.12
N GLU A 228 -11.72 23.24 -8.56
CA GLU A 228 -13.08 22.92 -8.13
C GLU A 228 -13.52 21.56 -8.70
N ASP A 229 -13.19 21.30 -9.96
CA ASP A 229 -13.42 20.01 -10.60
C ASP A 229 -12.58 18.90 -9.97
N LEU A 230 -11.30 19.13 -9.66
CA LEU A 230 -10.45 18.14 -9.00
C LEU A 230 -11.01 17.74 -7.62
N ILE A 231 -11.40 18.72 -6.80
CA ILE A 231 -11.99 18.47 -5.47
C ILE A 231 -13.30 17.68 -5.60
N ARG A 232 -14.16 18.07 -6.56
CA ARG A 232 -15.43 17.39 -6.79
C ARG A 232 -15.21 15.94 -7.24
N LEU A 233 -14.33 15.72 -8.22
CA LEU A 233 -14.03 14.39 -8.75
C LEU A 233 -13.36 13.49 -7.70
N GLU A 234 -12.45 14.02 -6.88
CA GLU A 234 -11.84 13.27 -5.78
C GLU A 234 -12.88 12.86 -4.73
N ASN A 235 -13.80 13.77 -4.38
CA ASN A 235 -14.88 13.47 -3.45
C ASN A 235 -15.84 12.40 -4.02
N ASP A 236 -16.19 12.49 -5.30
CA ASP A 236 -17.02 11.50 -5.99
C ASP A 236 -16.31 10.13 -6.03
N ALA A 237 -15.00 10.11 -6.32
CA ALA A 237 -14.15 8.92 -6.30
C ALA A 237 -14.11 8.29 -4.90
N LEU A 238 -13.91 9.10 -3.85
CA LEU A 238 -13.90 8.66 -2.45
C LEU A 238 -15.22 7.99 -2.06
N ILE A 239 -16.36 8.62 -2.38
CA ILE A 239 -17.69 8.08 -2.05
C ILE A 239 -17.94 6.76 -2.78
N ARG A 240 -17.64 6.69 -4.08
CA ARG A 240 -17.84 5.47 -4.89
C ARG A 240 -16.91 4.34 -4.44
N GLY A 241 -15.62 4.64 -4.26
CA GLY A 241 -14.62 3.70 -3.79
C GLY A 241 -14.96 3.16 -2.39
N SER A 242 -15.41 4.02 -1.48
CA SER A 242 -15.82 3.60 -0.13
C SER A 242 -17.01 2.63 -0.16
N LYS A 243 -18.01 2.90 -1.00
CA LYS A 243 -19.15 1.98 -1.20
C LYS A 243 -18.68 0.62 -1.73
N ALA A 244 -17.82 0.60 -2.74
CA ALA A 244 -17.28 -0.63 -3.30
C ALA A 244 -16.45 -1.42 -2.27
N PHE A 245 -15.58 -0.73 -1.52
CA PHE A 245 -14.80 -1.31 -0.43
C PHE A 245 -15.68 -2.02 0.61
N PHE A 246 -16.71 -1.34 1.12
CA PHE A 246 -17.62 -1.95 2.09
C PHE A 246 -18.49 -3.07 1.49
N ASN A 247 -18.86 -2.98 0.21
CA ASN A 247 -19.56 -4.07 -0.48
C ASN A 247 -18.69 -5.33 -0.56
N ILE A 248 -17.41 -5.20 -0.92
CA ILE A 248 -16.45 -6.31 -0.94
C ILE A 248 -16.31 -6.92 0.45
N LEU A 249 -16.05 -6.10 1.47
CA LEU A 249 -15.93 -6.59 2.85
C LEU A 249 -17.21 -7.30 3.33
N THR A 250 -18.38 -6.73 3.05
CA THR A 250 -19.66 -7.35 3.42
C THR A 250 -19.88 -8.67 2.70
N GLY A 251 -19.55 -8.73 1.40
CA GLY A 251 -19.66 -9.94 0.58
C GLY A 251 -18.75 -11.07 1.06
N LEU A 252 -17.60 -10.74 1.67
CA LEU A 252 -16.64 -11.71 2.22
C LEU A 252 -16.94 -12.11 3.67
N GLY A 253 -17.95 -11.50 4.32
CA GLY A 253 -18.42 -11.90 5.65
C GLY A 253 -18.04 -11.01 6.85
N PRO A 254 -16.98 -10.16 6.83
CA PRO A 254 -16.78 -9.14 7.85
C PRO A 254 -18.04 -8.32 8.15
N LYS A 255 -18.27 -8.04 9.44
CA LYS A 255 -19.37 -7.22 9.94
C LYS A 255 -18.82 -6.12 10.82
N GLY A 256 -19.49 -4.98 10.82
CA GLY A 256 -19.14 -3.81 11.59
C GLY A 256 -20.25 -2.78 11.53
N ASP A 257 -20.18 -1.78 12.41
CA ASP A 257 -21.09 -0.63 12.40
C ASP A 257 -20.64 0.36 11.31
N TRP A 258 -20.66 -0.09 10.05
CA TRP A 258 -20.22 0.71 8.91
C TRP A 258 -21.30 1.75 8.59
N VAL A 259 -21.00 3.03 8.78
CA VAL A 259 -21.83 4.10 8.23
C VAL A 259 -21.43 4.28 6.78
N VAL A 260 -22.08 3.55 5.87
CA VAL A 260 -21.98 3.83 4.44
C VAL A 260 -22.79 5.10 4.19
N THR A 261 -22.14 6.26 4.27
CA THR A 261 -22.77 7.52 3.89
C THR A 261 -23.16 7.45 2.41
N ALA A 262 -24.46 7.52 2.15
CA ALA A 262 -25.07 7.46 0.82
C ALA A 262 -24.63 8.64 -0.05
#